data_AF-A0A498PZB7-F1
#
_entry.id   AF-A0A498PZB7-F1
#
_cell.length_a   1.000
_cell.length_b   1.000
_cell.length_c   1.000
_cell.angle_alpha   90.00
_cell.angle_beta   90.00
_cell.angle_gamma   90.00
#
_symmetry.space_group_name_H-M   'P 1'
#
loop_
_entity.id
_entity.type
_entity.pdbx_description
1 polymer ?
#
loop_
_entity_poly.entity_id
_entity_poly.type
_entity_poly.pdbx_seq_one_letter_code
_entity_poly.pdbx_strand_id
1 'polypeptide(L)'
;MELLSRFRRREPASIYDQVGGYQAIEGVVDDFYVRVLADDQLAGFFAGTNMSRLKGRQTEFFAAALGGPQPYTGAPMKQVHQGRGITMHHFALVAGHLGDALTAAGVPPATVTEILKVISPLAADIASDESSRARV
;
A
#
# COMPACT_ATOMS: atom_id res chain seq x y z
N MET A 1 5.26 45.97 -12.43
CA MET A 1 4.35 45.04 -11.73
C MET A 1 4.26 43.77 -12.56
N GLU A 2 5.03 42.75 -12.17
CA GLU A 2 5.21 41.50 -12.91
C GLU A 2 3.90 40.72 -13.07
N LEU A 3 3.29 40.81 -14.25
CA LEU A 3 2.04 40.13 -14.55
C LEU A 3 2.20 38.78 -15.28
N LEU A 4 3.43 38.29 -15.48
CA LEU A 4 3.66 37.10 -16.32
C LEU A 4 4.87 36.29 -15.84
N SER A 5 4.79 35.64 -14.67
CA SER A 5 5.74 34.57 -14.36
C SER A 5 5.20 33.49 -13.41
N ARG A 6 3.87 33.29 -13.40
CA ARG A 6 3.23 32.16 -12.70
C ARG A 6 2.66 31.14 -13.69
N PHE A 7 3.38 30.85 -14.77
CA PHE A 7 3.42 29.46 -15.22
C PHE A 7 4.24 28.69 -14.19
N ARG A 8 3.65 28.48 -13.01
CA ARG A 8 4.11 27.47 -12.08
C ARG A 8 4.12 26.21 -12.94
N ARG A 9 5.30 25.66 -13.22
CA ARG A 9 5.40 24.30 -13.75
C ARG A 9 4.51 23.49 -12.82
N ARG A 10 3.35 23.06 -13.32
CA ARG A 10 2.54 22.06 -12.63
C ARG A 10 3.46 20.85 -12.73
N GLU A 11 4.18 20.54 -11.64
CA GLU A 11 4.77 19.22 -11.54
C GLU A 11 3.65 18.22 -11.91
N PRO A 12 3.96 17.19 -12.71
CA PRO A 12 2.96 16.19 -13.04
C PRO A 12 2.34 15.72 -11.72
N ALA A 13 1.02 15.83 -11.61
CA ALA A 13 0.31 15.52 -10.38
C ALA A 13 0.70 14.11 -9.93
N SER A 14 1.20 13.99 -8.70
CA SER A 14 1.61 12.70 -8.14
C SER A 14 0.41 11.74 -8.12
N ILE A 15 0.65 10.43 -8.04
CA ILE A 15 -0.46 9.47 -7.89
C ILE A 15 -1.25 9.81 -6.62
N TYR A 16 -0.56 10.25 -5.56
CA TYR A 16 -1.17 10.78 -4.33
C TYR A 16 -2.18 11.91 -4.62
N ASP A 17 -1.83 12.89 -5.44
CA ASP A 17 -2.74 13.98 -5.81
C ASP A 17 -3.92 13.48 -6.65
N GLN A 18 -3.68 12.52 -7.55
CA GLN A 18 -4.70 11.95 -8.43
C GLN A 18 -5.76 11.14 -7.66
N VAL A 19 -5.37 10.46 -6.58
CA VAL A 19 -6.30 9.68 -5.74
C VAL A 19 -7.06 10.53 -4.71
N GLY A 20 -6.75 11.82 -4.59
CA GLY A 20 -7.41 12.72 -3.63
C GLY A 20 -6.67 12.89 -2.29
N GLY A 21 -5.40 12.49 -2.22
CA GLY A 21 -4.53 12.72 -1.08
C GLY A 21 -4.82 11.86 0.15
N TYR A 22 -4.31 12.29 1.31
CA TYR A 22 -4.23 11.47 2.52
C TYR A 22 -5.59 10.91 3.00
N GLN A 23 -6.64 11.74 3.02
CA GLN A 23 -7.96 11.32 3.48
C GLN A 23 -8.57 10.24 2.58
N ALA A 24 -8.36 10.32 1.27
CA ALA A 24 -8.81 9.29 0.34
C ALA A 24 -8.05 7.98 0.56
N ILE A 25 -6.73 8.05 0.79
CA ILE A 25 -5.89 6.89 1.10
C ILE A 25 -6.31 6.26 2.43
N GLU A 26 -6.66 7.06 3.44
CA GLU A 26 -7.16 6.56 4.73
C GLU A 26 -8.43 5.73 4.56
N GLY A 27 -9.39 6.22 3.76
CA GLY A 27 -10.61 5.47 3.44
C GLY A 27 -10.34 4.16 2.68
N VAL A 28 -9.39 4.18 1.73
CA VAL A 28 -8.94 2.96 1.03
C VAL A 28 -8.31 1.97 2.00
N VAL A 29 -7.44 2.43 2.91
CA VAL A 29 -6.79 1.58 3.91
C VAL A 29 -7.81 0.96 4.86
N ASP A 30 -8.85 1.71 5.22
CA ASP A 30 -9.93 1.19 6.05
C ASP A 30 -10.66 0.02 5.40
N ASP A 31 -11.11 0.17 4.15
CA ASP A 31 -11.78 -0.90 3.39
C ASP A 31 -10.82 -2.07 3.08
N PHE A 32 -9.57 -1.76 2.73
CA PHE A 32 -8.52 -2.75 2.49
C PHE A 32 -8.36 -3.70 3.68
N TYR A 33 -8.29 -3.18 4.91
CA TYR A 33 -8.17 -4.04 6.08
C TYR A 33 -9.47 -4.73 6.48
N VAL A 34 -10.65 -4.21 6.10
CA VAL A 34 -11.90 -4.99 6.23
C VAL A 34 -11.81 -6.27 5.38
N ARG A 35 -11.32 -6.15 4.14
CA ARG A 35 -11.15 -7.30 3.23
C ARG A 35 -10.09 -8.28 3.72
N VAL A 36 -8.90 -7.77 4.08
CA VAL A 36 -7.79 -8.60 4.56
C VAL A 36 -8.15 -9.38 5.82
N LEU A 37 -8.89 -8.77 6.76
CA LEU A 37 -9.30 -9.44 7.98
C LEU A 37 -10.49 -10.40 7.79
N ALA A 38 -11.20 -10.30 6.67
CA ALA A 38 -12.26 -11.24 6.28
C ALA A 38 -11.74 -12.42 5.44
N ASP A 39 -10.47 -12.40 5.03
CA ASP A 39 -9.84 -13.49 4.29
C ASP A 39 -9.20 -14.49 5.26
N ASP A 40 -9.74 -15.71 5.30
CA ASP A 40 -9.28 -16.79 6.18
C ASP A 40 -7.80 -17.16 5.99
N GLN A 41 -7.23 -16.88 4.80
CA GLN A 41 -5.81 -17.13 4.52
C GLN A 41 -4.88 -16.02 5.05
N LEU A 42 -5.43 -14.85 5.39
CA LEU A 42 -4.66 -13.68 5.82
C LEU A 42 -4.93 -13.29 7.28
N ALA A 43 -6.16 -13.46 7.77
CA ALA A 43 -6.59 -12.97 9.07
C ALA A 43 -5.68 -13.43 10.23
N GLY A 44 -5.17 -14.67 10.16
CA GLY A 44 -4.26 -15.24 11.16
C GLY A 44 -2.97 -14.44 11.38
N PHE A 45 -2.43 -13.77 10.35
CA PHE A 45 -1.21 -12.95 10.48
C PHE A 45 -1.39 -11.70 11.36
N PHE A 46 -2.65 -11.28 11.55
CA PHE A 46 -3.00 -10.05 12.25
C PHE A 46 -3.54 -10.30 13.67
N ALA A 47 -3.60 -11.55 14.13
CA ALA A 47 -4.02 -11.88 15.49
C ALA A 47 -3.17 -11.12 16.53
N GLY A 48 -3.83 -10.43 17.47
CA GLY A 48 -3.17 -9.62 18.51
C GLY A 48 -2.57 -8.29 18.01
N THR A 49 -2.74 -7.94 16.74
CA THR A 49 -2.25 -6.67 16.20
C THR A 49 -3.14 -5.50 16.62
N ASN A 50 -2.53 -4.38 17.02
CA ASN A 50 -3.26 -3.12 17.17
C ASN A 50 -3.60 -2.56 15.78
N MET A 51 -4.81 -2.85 15.31
CA MET A 51 -5.25 -2.48 13.96
C MET A 51 -5.32 -0.98 13.73
N SER A 52 -5.69 -0.18 14.73
CA SER A 52 -5.71 1.29 14.59
C SER A 52 -4.30 1.83 14.31
N ARG A 53 -3.31 1.37 15.07
CA ARG A 53 -1.90 1.73 14.85
C ARG A 53 -1.40 1.25 13.49
N LEU A 54 -1.74 0.01 13.10
CA LEU A 54 -1.33 -0.55 11.81
C LEU A 54 -1.92 0.24 10.63
N LYS A 55 -3.21 0.55 10.67
CA LYS A 55 -3.90 1.35 9.64
C LYS A 55 -3.23 2.70 9.45
N GLY A 56 -2.96 3.43 10.53
CA GLY A 56 -2.24 4.72 10.45
C GLY A 56 -0.86 4.59 9.78
N ARG A 57 -0.11 3.52 10.09
CA ARG A 57 1.18 3.24 9.44
C ARG A 57 1.05 2.86 7.98
N GLN A 58 0.00 2.13 7.61
CA GLN A 58 -0.26 1.76 6.22
C GLN A 58 -0.65 3.00 5.39
N THR A 59 -1.50 3.88 5.93
CA THR A 59 -1.88 5.15 5.29
C THR A 59 -0.65 6.03 5.04
N GLU A 60 0.21 6.17 6.05
CA GLU A 60 1.48 6.89 5.94
C GLU A 60 2.40 6.27 4.86
N PHE A 61 2.55 4.95 4.87
CA PHE A 61 3.36 4.23 3.89
C PHE A 61 2.85 4.43 2.46
N PHE A 62 1.55 4.24 2.21
CA PHE A 62 0.97 4.44 0.89
C PHE A 62 1.03 5.90 0.46
N ALA A 63 0.76 6.86 1.35
CA ALA A 63 0.89 8.27 1.02
C ALA A 63 2.31 8.60 0.55
N ALA A 64 3.34 8.16 1.28
CA ALA A 64 4.73 8.37 0.89
C ALA A 64 5.08 7.66 -0.43
N ALA A 65 4.69 6.38 -0.59
CA ALA A 65 4.97 5.59 -1.79
C ALA A 65 4.33 6.17 -3.06
N LEU A 66 3.18 6.83 -2.93
CA LEU A 66 2.45 7.46 -4.05
C LEU A 66 2.88 8.90 -4.34
N GLY A 67 3.93 9.39 -3.70
CA GLY A 67 4.51 10.72 -3.92
C GLY A 67 3.91 11.82 -3.04
N GLY A 68 3.27 11.45 -1.94
CA GLY A 68 2.78 12.39 -0.93
C GLY A 68 3.92 13.14 -0.23
N PRO A 69 3.61 14.30 0.39
CA PRO A 69 4.62 15.22 0.90
C PRO A 69 5.29 14.78 2.20
N GLN A 70 4.72 13.79 2.90
CA GLN A 70 5.22 13.31 4.19
C GLN A 70 5.95 11.99 4.01
N PRO A 71 7.12 11.80 4.65
CA PRO A 71 7.86 10.55 4.58
C PRO A 71 7.18 9.47 5.42
N TYR A 72 7.45 8.21 5.08
CA TYR A 72 7.14 7.07 5.94
C TYR A 72 8.16 6.99 7.10
N THR A 73 7.66 6.92 8.33
CA THR A 73 8.45 6.91 9.57
C THR A 73 8.40 5.57 10.32
N GLY A 74 7.78 4.55 9.73
CA GLY A 74 7.77 3.20 10.30
C GLY A 74 9.04 2.41 9.95
N ALA A 75 9.12 1.19 10.49
CA ALA A 75 10.25 0.31 10.24
C ALA A 75 10.25 -0.21 8.78
N PRO A 76 11.42 -0.59 8.22
CA PRO A 76 11.53 -1.10 6.86
C PRO A 76 10.65 -2.34 6.61
N MET A 77 10.14 -2.48 5.38
CA MET A 77 9.24 -3.59 5.00
C MET A 77 9.84 -4.95 5.31
N LYS A 78 11.12 -5.18 5.00
CA LYS A 78 11.81 -6.42 5.33
C LYS A 78 11.80 -6.73 6.82
N GLN A 79 12.09 -5.74 7.67
CA GLN A 79 12.16 -5.94 9.12
C GLN A 79 10.79 -6.27 9.71
N VAL A 80 9.74 -5.56 9.30
CA VAL A 80 8.40 -5.76 9.90
C VAL A 80 7.75 -7.09 9.49
N HIS A 81 8.13 -7.63 8.33
CA HIS A 81 7.58 -8.88 7.76
C HIS A 81 8.49 -10.11 7.98
N GLN A 82 9.72 -9.92 8.46
CA GLN A 82 10.68 -11.00 8.69
C GLN A 82 10.13 -12.09 9.63
N GLY A 83 10.36 -13.35 9.28
CA GLY A 83 10.04 -14.50 10.14
C GLY A 83 8.55 -14.82 10.25
N ARG A 84 7.67 -14.13 9.52
CA ARG A 84 6.23 -14.36 9.58
C ARG A 84 5.72 -15.51 8.71
N GLY A 85 6.53 -16.05 7.80
CA GLY A 85 6.07 -17.09 6.86
C GLY A 85 5.20 -16.55 5.73
N ILE A 86 5.38 -15.28 5.34
CA ILE A 86 4.66 -14.67 4.23
C ILE A 86 5.22 -15.21 2.90
N THR A 87 4.33 -15.69 2.05
CA THR A 87 4.64 -16.29 0.74
C THR A 87 4.22 -15.33 -0.37
N MET A 88 4.66 -15.63 -1.60
CA MET A 88 4.18 -14.89 -2.78
C MET A 88 2.67 -15.00 -2.96
N HIS A 89 2.06 -16.11 -2.54
CA HIS A 89 0.61 -16.30 -2.53
C HIS A 89 -0.08 -15.31 -1.58
N HIS A 90 0.38 -15.20 -0.33
CA HIS A 90 -0.16 -14.23 0.62
C HIS A 90 -0.01 -12.78 0.13
N PHE A 91 1.13 -12.45 -0.48
CA PHE A 91 1.35 -11.14 -1.07
C PHE A 91 0.36 -10.86 -2.21
N ALA A 92 0.11 -11.84 -3.08
CA ALA A 92 -0.85 -11.70 -4.18
C ALA A 92 -2.29 -11.47 -3.67
N LEU A 93 -2.71 -12.15 -2.60
CA LEU A 93 -4.01 -11.91 -1.96
C LEU A 93 -4.11 -10.47 -1.43
N VAL A 94 -3.07 -10.00 -0.72
CA VAL A 94 -3.00 -8.62 -0.21
C VAL A 94 -3.06 -7.60 -1.35
N ALA A 95 -2.33 -7.82 -2.45
CA ALA A 95 -2.36 -6.94 -3.61
C ALA A 95 -3.74 -6.93 -4.28
N GLY A 96 -4.42 -8.08 -4.34
CA GLY A 96 -5.80 -8.20 -4.82
C GLY A 96 -6.77 -7.38 -3.99
N HIS A 97 -6.75 -7.55 -2.65
CA HIS A 97 -7.60 -6.77 -1.74
C HIS A 97 -7.35 -5.27 -1.80
N LEU A 98 -6.10 -4.85 -2.03
CA LEU A 98 -5.77 -3.44 -2.28
C LEU A 98 -6.40 -2.93 -3.58
N GLY A 99 -6.30 -3.71 -4.66
CA GLY A 99 -6.93 -3.39 -5.95
C GLY A 99 -8.45 -3.24 -5.84
N ASP A 100 -9.09 -4.15 -5.09
CA ASP A 100 -10.53 -4.11 -4.84
C ASP A 100 -10.94 -2.88 -4.02
N ALA A 101 -10.18 -2.55 -2.97
CA ALA A 101 -10.45 -1.37 -2.13
C ALA A 101 -10.29 -0.05 -2.91
N LEU A 102 -9.26 0.05 -3.74
CA LEU A 102 -9.07 1.21 -4.63
C LEU A 102 -10.22 1.33 -5.64
N THR A 103 -10.64 0.21 -6.22
CA THR A 103 -11.77 0.17 -7.16
C THR A 103 -13.08 0.58 -6.48
N ALA A 104 -13.33 0.08 -5.26
CA ALA A 104 -14.49 0.44 -4.45
C ALA A 104 -14.51 1.93 -4.06
N ALA A 105 -13.34 2.53 -3.86
CA ALA A 105 -13.18 3.97 -3.65
C ALA A 105 -13.35 4.82 -4.93
N GLY A 106 -13.61 4.20 -6.08
CA GLY A 106 -13.83 4.89 -7.35
C GLY A 106 -12.55 5.33 -8.06
N VAL A 107 -11.39 4.79 -7.67
CA VAL A 107 -10.12 5.09 -8.35
C VAL A 107 -10.17 4.52 -9.78
N PRO A 108 -9.81 5.30 -10.82
CA PRO A 108 -9.85 4.83 -12.20
C PRO A 108 -8.96 3.58 -12.41
N PRO A 109 -9.37 2.61 -13.24
CA PRO A 109 -8.61 1.36 -13.43
C PRO A 109 -7.13 1.55 -13.85
N ALA A 110 -6.86 2.59 -14.65
CA ALA A 110 -5.49 2.95 -15.03
C ALA A 110 -4.65 3.35 -13.80
N THR A 111 -5.20 4.18 -12.92
CA THR A 111 -4.55 4.61 -11.67
C THR A 111 -4.40 3.44 -10.69
N VAL A 112 -5.39 2.54 -10.58
CA VAL A 112 -5.24 1.29 -9.80
C VAL A 112 -4.05 0.47 -10.29
N THR A 113 -3.92 0.32 -11.61
CA THR A 113 -2.81 -0.40 -12.23
C THR A 113 -1.45 0.25 -11.91
N GLU A 114 -1.38 1.57 -11.93
CA GLU A 114 -0.15 2.31 -11.56
C GLU A 114 0.22 2.14 -10.09
N ILE A 115 -0.77 2.20 -9.19
CA ILE A 115 -0.56 1.96 -7.75
C ILE A 115 -0.02 0.55 -7.52
N LEU A 116 -0.65 -0.48 -8.12
CA LEU A 116 -0.19 -1.86 -7.96
C LEU A 116 1.23 -2.07 -8.51
N LYS A 117 1.63 -1.34 -9.56
CA LYS A 117 3.01 -1.35 -10.06
C LYS A 117 4.02 -0.75 -9.08
N VAL A 118 3.63 0.29 -8.33
CA VAL A 118 4.47 0.87 -7.27
C VAL A 118 4.64 -0.10 -6.10
N ILE A 119 3.61 -0.89 -5.78
CA ILE A 119 3.62 -1.82 -4.65
C ILE A 119 4.31 -3.16 -4.99
N SER A 120 4.18 -3.65 -6.22
CA SER A 120 4.70 -4.96 -6.65
C SER A 120 6.17 -5.25 -6.27
N PRO A 121 7.13 -4.30 -6.40
CA PRO A 121 8.52 -4.54 -6.03
C PRO A 121 8.74 -4.89 -4.55
N LEU A 122 7.82 -4.49 -3.65
CA LEU A 122 7.91 -4.78 -2.22
C LEU A 122 7.78 -6.27 -1.91
N ALA A 123 7.28 -7.08 -2.85
CA ALA A 123 7.20 -8.52 -2.69
C ALA A 123 8.55 -9.14 -2.33
N ALA A 124 9.66 -8.63 -2.88
CA ALA A 124 11.01 -9.11 -2.60
C ALA A 124 11.47 -8.87 -1.14
N ASP A 125 10.92 -7.85 -0.49
CA ASP A 125 11.19 -7.56 0.93
C ASP A 125 10.23 -8.27 1.88
N ILE A 126 9.02 -8.59 1.41
CA ILE A 126 7.89 -9.02 2.25
C ILE A 126 7.70 -10.54 2.20
N ALA A 127 7.78 -11.12 1.01
CA ALA A 127 7.49 -12.52 0.75
C ALA A 127 8.77 -13.32 0.49
N SER A 128 8.73 -14.60 0.84
CA SER A 128 9.77 -15.56 0.46
C SER A 128 9.18 -16.65 -0.41
N ASP A 129 9.96 -17.14 -1.39
CA ASP A 129 9.62 -18.38 -2.08
C ASP A 129 9.84 -19.56 -1.12
N GLU A 130 8.75 -20.18 -0.71
CA GLU A 130 8.76 -21.37 0.15
C GLU A 130 9.47 -22.56 -0.51
N SER A 131 9.64 -22.53 -1.85
CA SER A 131 10.47 -23.48 -2.61
C SER A 131 11.95 -23.48 -2.18
N SER A 132 12.44 -22.45 -1.49
CA SER A 132 13.84 -22.37 -1.07
C SER A 132 14.13 -23.00 0.31
N ARG A 133 13.09 -23.28 1.12
CA ARG A 133 13.26 -23.81 2.49
C ARG A 133 13.11 -25.33 2.60
N ALA A 134 12.52 -25.99 1.61
CA ALA A 134 12.28 -27.44 1.63
C ALA A 134 13.46 -28.30 1.11
N ARG A 135 14.62 -27.71 0.80
CA ARG A 135 15.86 -28.46 0.50
C ARG A 135 16.82 -28.37 1.67
N VAL A 136 16.65 -29.27 2.64
CA VAL A 136 17.71 -29.72 3.56
C VAL A 136 17.80 -31.23 3.44
#